data_AF-A0A944FWG6-F1
#
_entry.id   AF-A0A944FWG6-F1
#
_cell.length_a   1.000
_cell.length_b   1.000
_cell.length_c   1.000
_cell.angle_alpha   90.00
_cell.angle_beta   90.00
_cell.angle_gamma   90.00
#
_symmetry.space_group_name_H-M   'P 1'
#
loop_
_entity.id
_entity.type
_entity.pdbx_description
1 polymer ?
#
loop_
_entity_poly.entity_id
_entity_poly.type
_entity_poly.pdbx_seq_one_letter_code
_entity_poly.pdbx_strand_id
1 'polypeptide(L)'
;MSNVTNKVAYLKGLLDGLNPEGAEAKLFAAIVDALQEIAETVEENTEAIEGLDEAIDEIADEFDEVEDCMDELCDNYDEMREEMDYMSDDVEELHDVLDELLDVDEDDEDDDDYCDCCGDCEDDDDEEDDGFFEVVCPHCEENICLDFAMLDTEDDILCPCCGEILIPAGDAEIECECDGNCHCSDDCCGEDE
;
A
#
# COMPACT_ATOMS: atom_id res chain seq x y z
N MET A 1 -22.99 -34.47 24.12
CA MET A 1 -23.12 -35.91 23.74
C MET A 1 -23.91 -36.01 22.45
N SER A 2 -23.20 -36.23 21.36
CA SER A 2 -23.80 -36.27 20.03
C SER A 2 -24.76 -37.45 19.90
N ASN A 3 -25.71 -37.34 18.97
CA ASN A 3 -26.61 -38.45 18.63
C ASN A 3 -25.83 -39.67 18.10
N VAL A 4 -24.62 -39.44 17.56
CA VAL A 4 -23.76 -40.46 16.97
C VAL A 4 -23.09 -41.29 18.06
N THR A 5 -22.47 -40.67 19.07
CA THR A 5 -21.82 -41.37 20.20
C THR A 5 -22.80 -42.29 20.93
N ASN A 6 -24.02 -41.81 21.17
CA ASN A 6 -25.09 -42.60 21.79
C ASN A 6 -25.49 -43.81 20.94
N LYS A 7 -25.58 -43.64 19.62
CA LYS A 7 -25.89 -44.74 18.68
C LYS A 7 -24.77 -45.77 18.62
N VAL A 8 -23.52 -45.34 18.65
CA VAL A 8 -22.36 -46.23 18.63
C VAL A 8 -22.23 -47.01 19.94
N ALA A 9 -22.48 -46.36 21.08
CA ALA A 9 -22.56 -47.03 22.38
C ALA A 9 -23.69 -48.08 22.44
N TYR A 10 -24.85 -47.78 21.85
CA TYR A 10 -25.94 -48.75 21.71
C TYR A 10 -25.53 -49.96 20.85
N LEU A 11 -24.87 -49.73 19.70
CA LEU A 11 -24.38 -50.81 18.84
C LEU A 11 -23.35 -51.70 19.55
N LYS A 12 -22.47 -51.12 20.38
CA LYS A 12 -21.54 -51.88 21.24
C LYS A 12 -22.29 -52.79 22.20
N GLY A 13 -23.27 -52.25 22.93
CA GLY A 13 -24.09 -53.05 23.85
C GLY A 13 -24.91 -54.13 23.15
N LEU A 14 -25.39 -53.88 21.92
CA LEU A 14 -26.10 -54.86 21.12
C LEU A 14 -25.17 -56.01 20.68
N LEU A 15 -23.94 -55.67 20.27
CA LEU A 15 -22.91 -56.65 19.90
C LEU A 15 -22.55 -57.55 21.09
N ASP A 16 -22.35 -56.95 22.26
CA ASP A 16 -22.05 -57.68 23.51
C ASP A 16 -23.22 -58.61 23.91
N GLY A 17 -24.47 -58.15 23.76
CA GLY A 17 -25.66 -58.93 24.11
C GLY A 17 -25.99 -60.07 23.13
N LEU A 18 -25.66 -59.91 21.85
CA LEU A 18 -25.87 -60.93 20.82
C LEU A 18 -24.85 -62.06 20.91
N ASN A 19 -23.67 -61.79 21.49
CA ASN A 19 -22.56 -62.73 21.65
C ASN A 19 -22.29 -63.58 20.38
N PRO A 20 -22.06 -62.93 19.20
CA PRO A 20 -21.81 -63.67 17.97
C PRO A 20 -20.49 -64.45 18.06
N GLU A 21 -20.42 -65.57 17.34
CA GLU A 21 -19.22 -66.42 17.26
C GLU A 21 -18.61 -66.39 15.85
N GLY A 22 -17.34 -66.77 15.72
CA GLY A 22 -16.70 -66.95 14.41
C GLY A 22 -16.07 -65.69 13.82
N ALA A 23 -16.03 -65.62 12.49
CA ALA A 23 -15.37 -64.54 11.76
C ALA A 23 -16.21 -63.24 11.77
N GLU A 24 -17.53 -63.39 11.77
CA GLU A 24 -18.53 -62.33 11.80
C GLU A 24 -18.43 -61.51 13.10
N ALA A 25 -18.18 -62.17 14.23
CA ALA A 25 -17.98 -61.50 15.52
C ALA A 25 -16.78 -60.52 15.49
N LYS A 26 -15.68 -60.95 14.86
CA LYS A 26 -14.47 -60.11 14.71
C LYS A 26 -14.71 -58.94 13.78
N LEU A 27 -15.48 -59.17 12.70
CA LEU A 27 -15.85 -58.11 11.77
C LEU A 27 -16.73 -57.05 12.44
N PHE A 28 -17.77 -57.48 13.17
CA PHE A 28 -18.66 -56.53 13.85
C PHE A 28 -17.94 -55.77 14.98
N ALA A 29 -17.05 -56.44 15.72
CA ALA A 29 -16.21 -55.76 16.72
C ALA A 29 -15.35 -54.67 16.07
N ALA A 30 -14.62 -55.00 15.00
CA ALA A 30 -13.81 -54.02 14.29
C ALA A 30 -14.62 -52.84 13.72
N ILE A 31 -15.84 -53.09 13.22
CA ILE A 31 -16.74 -52.04 12.76
C ILE A 31 -17.18 -51.14 13.92
N VAL A 32 -17.57 -51.71 15.06
CA VAL A 32 -18.00 -50.94 16.23
C VAL A 32 -16.85 -50.11 16.79
N ASP A 33 -15.63 -50.63 16.81
CA ASP A 33 -14.43 -49.90 17.26
C ASP A 33 -14.12 -48.73 16.31
N ALA A 34 -14.12 -48.95 14.99
CA ALA A 34 -13.94 -47.86 14.02
C ALA A 34 -15.04 -46.79 14.13
N LEU A 35 -16.29 -47.20 14.40
CA LEU A 35 -17.39 -46.26 14.64
C LEU A 35 -17.21 -45.46 15.94
N GLN A 36 -16.53 -45.99 16.96
CA GLN A 36 -16.20 -45.25 18.19
C GLN A 36 -15.18 -44.16 17.91
N GLU A 37 -14.10 -44.50 17.21
CA GLU A 37 -13.08 -43.53 16.82
C GLU A 37 -13.67 -42.39 15.98
N ILE A 38 -14.58 -42.71 15.04
CA ILE A 38 -15.31 -41.70 14.26
C ILE A 38 -16.22 -40.87 15.15
N ALA A 39 -16.93 -41.47 16.11
CA ALA A 39 -17.81 -40.73 17.01
C ALA A 39 -17.02 -39.74 17.89
N GLU A 40 -15.87 -40.14 18.40
CA GLU A 40 -14.96 -39.30 19.19
C GLU A 40 -14.44 -38.13 18.33
N THR A 41 -13.93 -38.41 17.14
CA THR A 41 -13.44 -37.38 16.20
C THR A 41 -14.55 -36.39 15.81
N VAL A 42 -15.78 -36.86 15.63
CA VAL A 42 -16.93 -35.99 15.32
C VAL A 42 -17.29 -35.09 16.50
N GLU A 43 -17.14 -35.56 17.74
CA GLU A 43 -17.35 -34.72 18.92
C GLU A 43 -16.27 -33.64 19.02
N GLU A 44 -14.99 -33.99 18.85
CA GLU A 44 -13.88 -33.03 18.82
C GLU A 44 -14.06 -31.96 17.73
N ASN A 45 -14.46 -32.38 16.52
CA ASN A 45 -14.76 -31.44 15.45
C ASN A 45 -15.95 -30.54 15.76
N THR A 46 -16.96 -31.03 16.49
CA THR A 46 -18.11 -30.21 16.89
C THR A 46 -17.67 -29.12 17.85
N GLU A 47 -16.86 -29.45 18.85
CA GLU A 47 -16.29 -28.48 19.80
C GLU A 47 -15.39 -27.45 19.07
N ALA A 48 -14.60 -27.89 18.10
CA ALA A 48 -13.79 -26.97 17.29
C ALA A 48 -14.65 -26.03 16.43
N ILE A 49 -15.77 -26.51 15.86
CA ILE A 49 -16.72 -25.68 15.10
C ILE A 49 -17.40 -24.67 16.03
N GLU A 50 -17.80 -25.07 17.23
CA GLU A 50 -18.37 -24.15 18.23
C GLU A 50 -17.39 -23.02 18.57
N GLY A 51 -16.10 -23.34 18.75
CA GLY A 51 -15.07 -22.32 18.98
C GLY A 51 -14.81 -21.40 17.78
N LEU A 52 -14.98 -21.91 16.55
CA LEU A 52 -14.92 -21.06 15.34
C LEU A 52 -16.14 -20.15 15.22
N ASP A 53 -17.32 -20.60 15.63
CA ASP A 53 -18.55 -19.80 15.65
C ASP A 53 -18.38 -18.59 16.58
N GLU A 54 -17.86 -18.82 17.81
CA GLU A 54 -17.54 -17.75 18.76
C GLU A 54 -16.51 -16.75 18.21
N ALA A 55 -15.47 -17.23 17.52
CA ALA A 55 -14.46 -16.36 16.92
C ALA A 55 -15.01 -15.54 15.74
N ILE A 56 -15.96 -16.10 14.98
CA ILE A 56 -16.64 -15.37 13.90
C ILE A 56 -17.53 -14.27 14.48
N ASP A 57 -18.22 -14.54 15.59
CA ASP A 57 -19.04 -13.52 16.27
C ASP A 57 -18.16 -12.36 16.78
N GLU A 58 -17.00 -12.65 17.38
CA GLU A 58 -16.05 -11.60 17.82
C GLU A 58 -15.54 -10.75 16.65
N ILE A 59 -15.19 -11.37 15.51
CA ILE A 59 -14.78 -10.65 14.30
C ILE A 59 -15.92 -9.81 13.73
N ALA A 60 -17.16 -10.31 13.78
CA ALA A 60 -18.32 -9.56 13.31
C ALA A 60 -18.54 -8.30 14.15
N ASP A 61 -18.46 -8.41 15.47
CA ASP A 61 -18.55 -7.25 16.38
C ASP A 61 -17.43 -6.23 16.09
N GLU A 62 -16.19 -6.67 15.86
CA GLU A 62 -15.08 -5.78 15.48
C GLU A 62 -15.32 -5.10 14.12
N PHE A 63 -15.94 -5.77 13.15
CA PHE A 63 -16.26 -5.16 11.87
C PHE A 63 -17.35 -4.10 11.98
N ASP A 64 -18.36 -4.29 12.84
CA ASP A 64 -19.37 -3.28 13.13
C ASP A 64 -18.70 -2.01 13.72
N GLU A 65 -17.73 -2.16 14.64
CA GLU A 65 -16.99 -1.02 15.19
C GLU A 65 -16.16 -0.27 14.12
N VAL A 66 -15.60 -1.00 13.15
CA VAL A 66 -14.87 -0.39 12.03
C VAL A 66 -15.80 0.35 11.08
N GLU A 67 -17.00 -0.19 10.81
CA GLU A 67 -18.03 0.48 10.00
C GLU A 67 -18.42 1.82 10.63
N ASP A 68 -18.74 1.83 11.92
CA ASP A 68 -19.07 3.06 12.66
C ASP A 68 -17.95 4.11 12.58
N CYS A 69 -16.68 3.69 12.74
CA CYS A 69 -15.53 4.59 12.63
C CYS A 69 -15.36 5.17 11.21
N MET A 70 -15.66 4.38 10.18
CA MET A 70 -15.56 4.83 8.80
C MET A 70 -16.67 5.84 8.46
N ASP A 71 -17.88 5.62 8.96
CA ASP A 71 -18.99 6.56 8.82
C ASP A 71 -18.66 7.92 9.47
N GLU A 72 -18.15 7.93 10.69
CA GLU A 72 -17.71 9.17 11.36
C GLU A 72 -16.62 9.92 10.57
N LEU A 73 -15.69 9.18 9.94
CA LEU A 73 -14.65 9.78 9.12
C LEU A 73 -15.22 10.38 7.82
N CYS A 74 -16.20 9.73 7.21
CA CYS A 74 -16.87 10.25 6.02
C CYS A 74 -17.60 11.56 6.32
N ASP A 75 -18.34 11.60 7.44
CA ASP A 75 -19.02 12.82 7.90
C ASP A 75 -18.02 13.97 8.10
N ASN A 76 -16.87 13.71 8.73
CA ASN A 76 -15.82 14.72 8.92
C ASN A 76 -15.23 15.22 7.60
N TYR A 77 -14.98 14.31 6.65
CA TYR A 77 -14.46 14.67 5.34
C TYR A 77 -15.45 15.55 4.56
N ASP A 78 -16.74 15.24 4.64
CA ASP A 78 -17.79 16.05 4.02
C ASP A 78 -17.87 17.45 4.65
N GLU A 79 -17.82 17.56 5.99
CA GLU A 79 -17.76 18.85 6.70
C GLU A 79 -16.54 19.69 6.28
N MET A 80 -15.35 19.08 6.26
CA MET A 80 -14.12 19.76 5.84
C MET A 80 -14.18 20.21 4.37
N ARG A 81 -14.81 19.40 3.52
CA ARG A 81 -15.00 19.73 2.10
C ARG A 81 -15.92 20.94 1.92
N GLU A 82 -17.00 21.03 2.69
CA GLU A 82 -17.89 22.20 2.67
C GLU A 82 -17.15 23.47 3.12
N GLU A 83 -16.38 23.42 4.21
CA GLU A 83 -15.57 24.56 4.68
C GLU A 83 -14.54 25.02 3.64
N MET A 84 -13.91 24.07 2.93
CA MET A 84 -12.97 24.40 1.86
C MET A 84 -13.65 25.12 0.69
N ASP A 85 -14.88 24.74 0.34
CA ASP A 85 -15.69 25.39 -0.71
C ASP A 85 -15.97 26.85 -0.35
N TYR A 86 -16.39 27.11 0.91
CA TYR A 86 -16.59 28.47 1.42
C TYR A 86 -15.31 29.32 1.35
N MET A 87 -14.17 28.75 1.72
CA MET A 87 -12.89 29.47 1.66
C MET A 87 -12.42 29.71 0.22
N SER A 88 -12.73 28.81 -0.71
CA SER A 88 -12.42 28.99 -2.13
C SER A 88 -13.18 30.19 -2.71
N ASP A 89 -14.48 30.28 -2.42
CA ASP A 89 -15.33 31.41 -2.84
C ASP A 89 -14.77 32.76 -2.32
N ASP A 90 -14.38 32.83 -1.06
CA ASP A 90 -13.80 34.05 -0.46
C ASP A 90 -12.46 34.46 -1.14
N VAL A 91 -11.64 33.49 -1.53
CA VAL A 91 -10.36 33.75 -2.23
C VAL A 91 -10.60 34.27 -3.64
N GLU A 92 -11.60 33.73 -4.35
CA GLU A 92 -12.00 34.24 -5.66
C GLU A 92 -12.47 35.70 -5.58
N GLU A 93 -13.31 36.04 -4.59
CA GLU A 93 -13.76 37.42 -4.40
C GLU A 93 -12.60 38.38 -4.10
N LEU A 94 -11.63 37.96 -3.28
CA LEU A 94 -10.45 38.77 -3.00
C LEU A 94 -9.53 38.94 -4.22
N HIS A 95 -9.42 37.92 -5.07
CA HIS A 95 -8.64 37.98 -6.30
C HIS A 95 -9.22 39.02 -7.26
N ASP A 96 -10.54 39.04 -7.45
CA ASP A 96 -11.23 40.05 -8.28
C ASP A 96 -10.98 41.48 -7.79
N VAL A 97 -11.01 41.70 -6.47
CA VAL A 97 -10.72 43.01 -5.87
C VAL A 97 -9.25 43.42 -6.05
N LEU A 98 -8.31 42.47 -6.03
CA LEU A 98 -6.89 42.74 -6.22
C LEU A 98 -6.59 43.18 -7.66
N ASP A 99 -7.21 42.54 -8.65
CA ASP A 99 -7.06 42.87 -10.07
C ASP A 99 -7.52 44.32 -10.34
N GLU A 100 -8.69 44.72 -9.80
CA GLU A 100 -9.21 46.09 -9.92
C GLU A 100 -8.28 47.15 -9.28
N LEU A 101 -7.50 46.79 -8.25
CA LEU A 101 -6.53 47.69 -7.62
C LEU A 101 -5.19 47.78 -8.35
N LEU A 102 -4.79 46.74 -9.09
CA LEU A 102 -3.54 46.70 -9.87
C LEU A 102 -3.67 47.47 -11.19
N ASP A 103 -4.86 47.55 -11.76
CA ASP A 103 -5.19 48.35 -12.95
C ASP A 103 -5.12 49.88 -12.73
N VAL A 104 -4.63 50.35 -11.57
CA VAL A 104 -4.66 51.78 -11.18
C VAL A 104 -3.39 52.57 -11.60
N ASP A 105 -2.28 51.94 -12.01
CA ASP A 105 -1.01 52.66 -12.28
C ASP A 105 -0.27 52.24 -13.60
N GLU A 106 -0.97 52.08 -14.73
CA GLU A 106 -0.33 52.00 -16.07
C GLU A 106 -0.34 53.33 -16.89
N ASP A 107 -0.87 54.42 -16.33
CA ASP A 107 -0.99 55.72 -17.01
C ASP A 107 0.06 56.77 -16.57
N ASP A 108 1.17 56.38 -15.94
CA ASP A 108 2.37 57.25 -15.86
C ASP A 108 3.23 57.04 -17.13
N GLU A 109 2.74 57.59 -18.24
CA GLU A 109 3.54 57.92 -19.42
C GLU A 109 4.63 58.95 -19.02
N ASP A 110 5.80 58.48 -18.57
CA ASP A 110 7.07 59.24 -18.56
C ASP A 110 8.26 58.28 -18.39
N ASP A 111 8.70 57.62 -19.47
CA ASP A 111 10.12 57.69 -19.87
C ASP A 111 10.30 57.29 -21.34
N ASP A 112 10.50 58.32 -22.14
CA ASP A 112 10.85 58.24 -23.54
C ASP A 112 12.29 57.73 -23.72
N ASP A 113 12.48 56.90 -24.75
CA ASP A 113 13.68 56.95 -25.62
C ASP A 113 15.02 56.39 -25.08
N TYR A 114 15.12 55.06 -24.97
CA TYR A 114 16.35 54.37 -25.40
C TYR A 114 16.08 52.95 -25.93
N CYS A 115 15.55 52.88 -27.15
CA CYS A 115 15.75 51.70 -27.98
C CYS A 115 17.05 51.88 -28.77
N ASP A 116 18.15 51.36 -28.23
CA ASP A 116 19.37 51.08 -28.99
C ASP A 116 19.46 49.57 -29.21
N CYS A 117 18.83 49.12 -30.29
CA CYS A 117 19.07 47.80 -30.85
C CYS A 117 20.52 47.73 -31.35
N CYS A 118 21.41 47.22 -30.52
CA CYS A 118 22.70 46.61 -30.89
C CYS A 118 22.89 45.42 -29.94
N GLY A 119 22.56 44.18 -30.30
CA GLY A 119 23.40 43.44 -31.25
C GLY A 119 24.68 42.85 -30.62
N ASP A 120 24.76 42.71 -29.29
CA ASP A 120 25.84 41.97 -28.60
C ASP A 120 25.43 41.58 -27.14
N CYS A 121 24.69 40.49 -27.01
CA CYS A 121 24.69 39.64 -25.80
C CYS A 121 24.38 38.20 -26.25
N GLU A 122 25.26 37.69 -27.11
CA GLU A 122 25.62 36.27 -27.07
C GLU A 122 26.40 36.05 -25.76
N ASP A 123 26.11 34.94 -25.08
CA ASP A 123 26.80 34.38 -23.91
C ASP A 123 26.80 35.19 -22.60
N ASP A 124 25.89 34.80 -21.71
CA ASP A 124 26.34 34.15 -20.46
C ASP A 124 25.28 33.12 -20.08
N ASP A 125 25.56 31.88 -20.49
CA ASP A 125 25.07 30.65 -19.87
C ASP A 125 25.40 30.70 -18.37
N ASP A 126 24.46 31.17 -17.56
CA ASP A 126 24.39 30.86 -16.13
C ASP A 126 22.89 30.69 -15.80
N GLU A 127 22.26 29.65 -16.37
CA GLU A 127 21.27 28.93 -15.56
C GLU A 127 22.08 28.37 -14.39
N GLU A 128 22.05 29.06 -13.24
CA GLU A 128 22.37 28.41 -11.96
C GLU A 128 21.44 27.20 -11.88
N ASP A 129 21.92 26.06 -12.35
CA ASP A 129 21.36 24.74 -12.10
C ASP A 129 21.43 24.60 -10.58
N ASP A 130 20.37 25.00 -9.89
CA ASP A 130 20.19 24.83 -8.46
C ASP A 130 20.30 23.33 -8.21
N GLY A 131 21.50 22.90 -7.80
CA GLY A 131 22.04 21.54 -7.86
C GLY A 131 21.22 20.47 -7.15
N PHE A 132 20.02 20.24 -7.65
CA PHE A 132 19.07 19.21 -7.29
C PHE A 132 18.97 18.25 -8.46
N PHE A 133 19.11 16.97 -8.18
CA PHE A 133 18.97 15.92 -9.17
C PHE A 133 17.81 15.01 -8.76
N GLU A 134 16.98 14.64 -9.74
CA GLU A 134 15.84 13.75 -9.55
C GLU A 134 16.25 12.31 -9.87
N VAL A 135 16.08 11.40 -8.91
CA VAL A 135 16.37 9.98 -9.07
C VAL A 135 15.13 9.17 -8.76
N VAL A 136 14.82 8.19 -9.61
CA VAL A 136 13.78 7.19 -9.34
C VAL A 136 14.32 6.14 -8.40
N CYS A 137 13.66 5.90 -7.27
CA CYS A 137 14.05 4.81 -6.37
C CYS A 137 13.81 3.45 -7.04
N PRO A 138 14.83 2.56 -7.14
CA PRO A 138 14.64 1.24 -7.74
C PRO A 138 13.80 0.29 -6.85
N HIS A 139 13.54 0.67 -5.60
CA HIS A 139 12.82 -0.15 -4.62
C HIS A 139 11.35 0.21 -4.47
N CYS A 140 10.98 1.48 -4.69
CA CYS A 140 9.60 1.95 -4.53
C CYS A 140 9.08 2.80 -5.69
N GLU A 141 9.87 2.98 -6.75
CA GLU A 141 9.49 3.67 -8.00
C GLU A 141 9.07 5.14 -7.84
N GLU A 142 9.36 5.74 -6.70
CA GLU A 142 9.06 7.15 -6.41
C GLU A 142 10.22 8.05 -6.85
N ASN A 143 9.89 9.23 -7.39
CA ASN A 143 10.87 10.25 -7.74
C ASN A 143 11.35 10.99 -6.49
N ILE A 144 12.66 11.03 -6.29
CA ILE A 144 13.30 11.63 -5.13
C ILE A 144 14.22 12.74 -5.59
N CYS A 145 14.00 13.94 -5.05
CA CYS A 145 14.88 15.09 -5.26
C CYS A 145 15.99 15.08 -4.23
N LEU A 146 17.24 15.04 -4.69
CA LEU A 146 18.43 15.03 -3.86
C LEU A 146 19.27 16.27 -4.17
N ASP A 147 19.93 16.84 -3.16
CA ASP A 147 20.83 17.99 -3.34
C ASP A 147 22.29 17.52 -3.57
N PHE A 148 23.08 18.34 -4.26
CA PHE A 148 24.51 18.07 -4.51
C PHE A 148 25.30 17.88 -3.21
N ALA A 149 24.86 18.51 -2.11
CA ALA A 149 25.48 18.37 -0.80
C ALA A 149 25.31 16.98 -0.19
N MET A 150 24.20 16.26 -0.46
CA MET A 150 23.97 14.89 -0.01
C MET A 150 24.83 13.88 -0.78
N LEU A 151 25.14 14.15 -2.06
CA LEU A 151 26.05 13.29 -2.86
C LEU A 151 27.50 13.35 -2.41
N ASP A 152 27.94 14.51 -1.89
CA ASP A 152 29.32 14.70 -1.43
C ASP A 152 29.58 14.12 -0.03
N THR A 153 28.61 13.44 0.58
CA THR A 153 28.78 12.81 1.90
C THR A 153 29.38 11.40 1.78
N GLU A 154 30.24 11.03 2.75
CA GLU A 154 30.83 9.68 2.86
C GLU A 154 29.83 8.65 3.46
N ASP A 155 28.52 8.95 3.47
CA ASP A 155 27.46 8.14 4.09
C ASP A 155 26.42 7.67 3.05
N ASP A 156 25.85 6.48 3.24
CA ASP A 156 24.84 5.92 2.33
C ASP A 156 23.57 6.79 2.30
N ILE A 157 23.11 7.17 1.11
CA ILE A 157 21.85 7.90 0.93
C ILE A 157 20.71 6.90 0.98
N LEU A 158 19.82 7.05 1.97
CA LEU A 158 18.64 6.22 2.14
C LEU A 158 17.42 6.86 1.47
N CYS A 159 16.61 6.04 0.81
CA CYS A 159 15.33 6.48 0.27
C CYS A 159 14.38 6.91 1.40
N PRO A 160 13.83 8.14 1.39
CA PRO A 160 12.88 8.60 2.41
C PRO A 160 11.52 7.89 2.33
N CYS A 161 11.19 7.27 1.20
CA CYS A 161 9.90 6.58 1.01
C CYS A 161 9.94 5.13 1.52
N CYS A 162 11.03 4.37 1.30
CA CYS A 162 11.12 2.96 1.69
C CYS A 162 12.23 2.62 2.70
N GLY A 163 13.17 3.53 2.95
CA GLY A 163 14.28 3.33 3.89
C GLY A 163 15.40 2.41 3.39
N GLU A 164 15.34 1.91 2.15
CA GLU A 164 16.44 1.17 1.53
C GLU A 164 17.50 2.11 0.93
N ILE A 165 18.72 1.59 0.72
CA ILE A 165 19.85 2.36 0.20
C ILE A 165 19.54 2.76 -1.24
N LEU A 166 19.48 4.07 -1.49
CA LEU A 166 19.28 4.67 -2.80
C LEU A 166 20.62 4.84 -3.53
N ILE A 167 21.65 5.34 -2.84
CA ILE A 167 23.01 5.49 -3.37
C ILE A 167 24.01 5.12 -2.26
N PRO A 168 24.88 4.12 -2.45
CA PRO A 168 25.90 3.76 -1.47
C PRO A 168 27.06 4.76 -1.46
N ALA A 169 27.68 4.98 -0.29
CA ALA A 169 28.82 5.88 -0.14
C ALA A 169 30.12 5.31 -0.70
N GLY A 170 30.74 6.09 -1.59
CA GLY A 170 32.11 5.87 -2.08
C GLY A 170 32.19 4.97 -3.31
N ASP A 171 32.62 5.55 -4.43
CA ASP A 171 33.20 4.91 -5.62
C ASP A 171 32.73 3.48 -5.90
N ALA A 172 31.44 3.30 -6.20
CA ALA A 172 31.01 2.17 -6.99
C ALA A 172 31.00 2.62 -8.44
N GLU A 173 32.06 2.25 -9.18
CA GLU A 173 31.96 2.08 -10.62
C GLU A 173 30.70 1.23 -10.87
N ILE A 174 29.60 1.87 -11.27
CA ILE A 174 28.52 1.17 -11.94
C ILE A 174 29.17 0.71 -13.23
N GLU A 175 29.68 -0.52 -13.24
CA GLU A 175 30.02 -1.23 -14.46
C GLU A 175 28.71 -1.31 -15.27
N CYS A 176 28.48 -0.31 -16.12
CA CYS A 176 27.70 -0.57 -17.30
C CYS A 176 28.47 -1.66 -18.03
N GLU A 177 27.93 -2.88 -18.12
CA GLU A 177 28.31 -3.85 -19.14
C GLU A 177 27.86 -3.32 -20.52
N CYS A 178 28.35 -2.14 -20.87
CA CYS A 178 28.25 -1.53 -22.16
C CYS A 178 29.42 -2.09 -22.96
N ASP A 179 29.20 -3.15 -23.77
CA ASP A 179 30.18 -3.69 -24.72
C ASP A 179 30.56 -2.64 -25.80
N GLY A 180 31.38 -1.66 -25.42
CA GLY A 180 32.24 -0.86 -26.29
C GLY A 180 31.64 -0.10 -27.47
N ASN A 181 30.31 0.10 -27.55
CA ASN A 181 29.70 0.83 -28.68
C ASN A 181 28.47 1.69 -28.31
N CYS A 182 28.37 2.21 -27.09
CA CYS A 182 27.28 3.14 -26.77
C CYS A 182 27.62 4.55 -27.29
N HIS A 183 27.06 4.92 -28.45
CA HIS A 183 26.85 6.31 -28.81
C HIS A 183 25.56 6.74 -28.11
N CYS A 184 25.67 7.49 -27.01
CA CYS A 184 24.50 8.06 -26.34
C CYS A 184 23.94 9.20 -27.20
N SER A 185 23.13 8.82 -28.17
CA SER A 185 22.17 9.68 -28.83
C SER A 185 21.02 8.76 -29.24
N ASP A 186 19.91 8.93 -28.54
CA ASP A 186 18.60 8.33 -28.80
C ASP A 186 18.37 6.86 -28.40
N ASP A 187 17.42 6.71 -27.46
CA ASP A 187 16.42 5.64 -27.40
C ASP A 187 16.91 4.20 -27.12
N CYS A 188 16.94 3.77 -25.85
CA CYS A 188 17.09 2.37 -25.39
C CYS A 188 16.78 2.30 -23.88
N CYS A 189 15.91 1.45 -23.31
CA CYS A 189 15.31 0.21 -23.78
C CYS A 189 13.93 0.00 -23.13
N GLY A 190 12.91 -0.25 -23.96
CA GLY A 190 11.74 -1.03 -23.58
C GLY A 190 11.89 -2.49 -24.04
N GLU A 191 10.94 -3.30 -23.54
CA GLU A 191 10.65 -4.71 -23.84
C GLU A 191 11.44 -5.77 -23.03
N ASP A 192 10.83 -6.21 -21.92
CA ASP A 192 11.03 -7.55 -21.38
C ASP A 192 9.79 -8.42 -21.70
N GLU A 193 10.04 -9.54 -22.38
CA GLU A 193 9.16 -10.72 -22.47
C GLU A 193 9.15 -11.53 -21.17
#